data_AF-A0A657B4N5-F1
#
_entry.id   AF-A0A657B4N5-F1
#
_cell.length_a   1.000
_cell.length_b   1.000
_cell.length_c   1.000
_cell.angle_alpha   90.00
_cell.angle_beta   90.00
_cell.angle_gamma   90.00
#
_symmetry.space_group_name_H-M   'P 1'
#
loop_
_entity.id
_entity.type
_entity.pdbx_description
1 polymer ?
#
loop_
_entity_poly.entity_id
_entity_poly.type
_entity_poly.pdbx_seq_one_letter_code
_entity_poly.pdbx_strand_id
1 'polypeptide(L)'
;MEATLFANQWKDGIVLVPTTPPLNQYVNTGRNESYGVEFVARRQIDQLRLEGVASFVDSTNKEADTDYVAFPSWILNLEGGYRFVDADLELILKQRIMLDYAEGDYLGAAKPDSADDYYRTDLSLVKGLDFFGMSGDHSAFLQVYNLFDQDNVIPSLYNSEGGLSDRGIGLDVGLSFEW
;
A
#
# COMPACT_ATOMS: atom_id res chain seq x y z
N MET A 1 2.67 20.16 -3.58
CA MET A 1 3.17 19.12 -4.51
C MET A 1 4.63 18.96 -4.19
N GLU A 2 5.08 17.72 -4.13
CA GLU A 2 6.44 17.34 -3.78
C GLU A 2 6.86 16.20 -4.71
N ALA A 3 8.11 16.24 -5.15
CA ALA A 3 8.71 15.18 -5.94
C ALA A 3 10.09 14.88 -5.38
N THR A 4 10.36 13.60 -5.15
CA THR A 4 11.62 13.11 -4.60
C THR A 4 12.25 12.16 -5.59
N LEU A 5 13.50 12.43 -5.97
CA LEU A 5 14.33 11.50 -6.71
C LEU A 5 15.33 10.90 -5.73
N PHE A 6 15.49 9.58 -5.77
CA PHE A 6 16.46 8.91 -4.92
C PHE A 6 17.30 7.92 -5.71
N ALA A 7 18.53 7.74 -5.25
CA ALA A 7 19.42 6.67 -5.66
C ALA A 7 20.20 6.25 -4.41
N ASN A 8 20.05 5.00 -4.01
CA ASN A 8 20.61 4.43 -2.80
C ASN A 8 21.50 3.25 -3.15
N GLN A 9 22.61 3.13 -2.43
CA GLN A 9 23.50 1.98 -2.49
C GLN A 9 23.77 1.52 -1.07
N TRP A 10 23.59 0.23 -0.82
CA TRP A 10 23.88 -0.37 0.47
C TRP A 10 24.62 -1.69 0.30
N LYS A 11 25.27 -2.11 1.37
CA LYS A 11 25.98 -3.39 1.44
C LYS A 11 25.40 -4.21 2.59
N ASP A 12 25.52 -5.53 2.48
CA ASP A 12 25.19 -6.47 3.56
C ASP A 12 23.68 -6.49 3.85
N GLY A 13 22.85 -6.31 2.81
CA GLY A 13 21.39 -6.39 2.91
C GLY A 13 20.92 -7.81 3.27
N ILE A 14 19.91 -7.97 4.12
CA ILE A 14 19.53 -9.30 4.61
C ILE A 14 18.41 -9.90 3.74
N VAL A 15 18.62 -11.11 3.22
CA VAL A 15 17.62 -11.88 2.47
C VAL A 15 17.45 -13.28 3.06
N LEU A 16 16.32 -13.91 2.75
CA LEU A 16 16.01 -15.27 3.17
C LEU A 16 16.41 -16.24 2.06
N VAL A 17 17.32 -17.18 2.34
CA VAL A 17 17.75 -18.21 1.37
C VAL A 17 17.44 -19.62 1.91
N PRO A 18 17.11 -20.58 1.04
CA PRO A 18 16.86 -21.95 1.45
C PRO A 18 18.17 -22.62 1.85
N THR A 19 18.13 -23.48 2.86
CA THR A 19 19.27 -24.35 3.22
C THR A 19 18.92 -25.81 2.90
N THR A 20 17.91 -26.33 3.58
CA THR A 20 17.35 -27.67 3.38
C THR A 20 15.86 -27.58 3.65
N PRO A 21 14.97 -27.94 2.71
CA PRO A 21 13.53 -27.83 2.93
C PRO A 21 13.08 -28.51 4.24
N PRO A 22 12.25 -27.86 5.08
CA PRO A 22 11.60 -26.56 4.92
C PRO A 22 12.38 -25.38 5.57
N LEU A 23 13.67 -25.55 5.87
CA LEU A 23 14.48 -24.58 6.57
C LEU A 23 15.05 -23.53 5.63
N ASN A 24 14.90 -22.28 6.06
CA ASN A 24 15.52 -21.12 5.45
C ASN A 24 16.47 -20.45 6.46
N GLN A 25 17.46 -19.72 5.96
CA GLN A 25 18.37 -18.94 6.78
C GLN A 25 18.47 -17.51 6.25
N TYR A 26 18.69 -16.56 7.16
CA TYR A 26 19.00 -15.20 6.78
C TYR A 26 20.48 -15.08 6.41
N VAL A 27 20.76 -14.46 5.27
CA VAL A 27 22.13 -14.18 4.82
C VAL A 27 22.25 -12.73 4.40
N ASN A 28 23.44 -12.17 4.61
CA ASN A 28 23.81 -10.88 4.06
C ASN A 28 24.15 -11.07 2.57
N THR A 29 23.42 -10.35 1.73
CA THR A 29 23.73 -10.09 0.32
C THR A 29 24.89 -9.12 0.20
N GLY A 30 25.55 -9.11 -0.95
CA GLY A 30 26.67 -8.22 -1.21
C GLY A 30 26.23 -6.77 -1.39
N ARG A 31 26.48 -6.23 -2.58
CA ARG A 31 26.12 -4.86 -2.94
C ARG A 31 24.73 -4.82 -3.51
N ASN A 32 23.95 -3.83 -3.09
CA ASN A 32 22.60 -3.61 -3.58
C ASN A 32 22.45 -2.14 -3.95
N GLU A 33 21.55 -1.88 -4.88
CA GLU A 33 21.14 -0.53 -5.22
C GLU A 33 19.64 -0.44 -5.46
N SER A 34 19.12 0.76 -5.28
CA SER A 34 17.76 1.09 -5.66
C SER A 34 17.69 2.54 -6.07
N TYR A 35 16.88 2.84 -7.06
CA TYR A 35 16.59 4.20 -7.47
C TYR A 35 15.11 4.32 -7.81
N GLY A 36 14.64 5.56 -7.82
CA GLY A 36 13.24 5.78 -8.04
C GLY A 36 12.83 7.23 -7.95
N VAL A 37 11.53 7.41 -8.10
CA VAL A 37 10.85 8.69 -7.97
C VAL A 37 9.60 8.51 -7.15
N GLU A 38 9.36 9.46 -6.26
CA GLU A 38 8.13 9.56 -5.50
C GLU A 38 7.49 10.92 -5.79
N PHE A 39 6.17 10.94 -5.92
CA PHE A 39 5.39 12.13 -6.17
C PHE A 39 4.22 12.19 -5.21
N VAL A 40 4.06 13.34 -4.53
CA VAL A 40 2.95 13.60 -3.61
C VAL A 40 2.25 14.89 -4.02
N ALA A 41 0.95 14.80 -4.23
CA ALA A 41 0.08 15.95 -4.50
C ALA A 41 -1.08 15.98 -3.50
N ARG A 42 -1.33 17.17 -2.95
CA ARG A 42 -2.47 17.45 -2.08
C ARG A 42 -3.12 18.75 -2.54
N ARG A 43 -4.43 18.77 -2.64
CA ARG A 43 -5.21 19.94 -3.04
C ARG A 43 -6.53 19.99 -2.28
N GLN A 44 -6.82 21.16 -1.71
CA GLN A 44 -8.14 21.51 -1.21
C GLN A 44 -8.76 22.53 -2.17
N ILE A 45 -9.99 22.29 -2.62
CA ILE A 45 -10.79 23.19 -3.44
C ILE A 45 -12.18 23.22 -2.82
N ASP A 46 -12.48 24.29 -2.08
CA ASP A 46 -13.72 24.41 -1.30
C ASP A 46 -13.99 23.18 -0.43
N GLN A 47 -15.03 22.41 -0.73
CA GLN A 47 -15.40 21.18 0.00
C GLN A 47 -14.72 19.91 -0.53
N LEU A 48 -13.98 20.00 -1.64
CA LEU A 48 -13.29 18.88 -2.28
C LEU A 48 -11.83 18.81 -1.80
N ARG A 49 -11.44 17.65 -1.28
CA ARG A 49 -10.07 17.29 -0.91
C ARG A 49 -9.57 16.23 -1.87
N LEU A 50 -8.40 16.43 -2.46
CA LEU A 50 -7.73 15.47 -3.33
C LEU A 50 -6.32 15.23 -2.81
N GLU A 51 -5.94 13.96 -2.67
CA GLU A 51 -4.59 13.53 -2.34
C GLU A 51 -4.16 12.42 -3.29
N GLY A 52 -2.91 12.45 -3.72
CA GLY A 52 -2.32 11.45 -4.59
C GLY A 52 -0.87 11.21 -4.21
N VAL A 53 -0.48 9.95 -4.09
CA VAL A 53 0.89 9.48 -3.89
C VAL A 53 1.20 8.47 -4.98
N ALA A 54 2.26 8.71 -5.75
CA ALA A 54 2.75 7.81 -6.77
C ALA A 54 4.23 7.52 -6.54
N SER A 55 4.65 6.28 -6.74
CA SER A 55 6.06 5.91 -6.66
C SER A 55 6.44 4.96 -7.78
N PHE A 56 7.65 5.15 -8.31
CA PHE A 56 8.36 4.16 -9.11
C PHE A 56 9.66 3.77 -8.41
N VAL A 57 9.89 2.47 -8.22
CA VAL A 57 11.10 1.94 -7.58
C VAL A 57 11.66 0.78 -8.39
N ASP A 58 12.95 0.85 -8.66
CA ASP A 58 13.74 -0.26 -9.19
C ASP A 58 14.81 -0.63 -8.15
N SER A 59 15.07 -1.91 -7.96
CA SER A 59 15.95 -2.40 -6.90
C SER A 59 16.64 -3.69 -7.31
N THR A 60 17.97 -3.74 -7.19
CA THR A 60 18.79 -4.85 -7.66
C THR A 60 19.87 -5.22 -6.65
N ASN A 61 20.10 -6.52 -6.47
CA ASN A 61 21.31 -7.06 -5.89
C ASN A 61 22.40 -7.17 -6.95
N LYS A 62 23.40 -6.29 -6.88
CA LYS A 62 24.52 -6.21 -7.83
C LYS A 62 25.54 -7.32 -7.71
N GLU A 63 25.58 -8.02 -6.59
CA GLU A 63 26.51 -9.13 -6.43
C GLU A 63 25.97 -10.41 -7.08
N ALA A 64 24.65 -10.61 -7.04
CA ALA A 64 23.98 -11.76 -7.64
C ALA A 64 23.44 -11.50 -9.06
N ASP A 65 23.41 -10.24 -9.50
CA ASP A 65 22.77 -9.79 -10.74
C ASP A 65 21.28 -10.18 -10.81
N THR A 66 20.57 -9.95 -9.70
CA THR A 66 19.15 -10.30 -9.52
C THR A 66 18.35 -9.13 -8.98
N ASP A 67 17.18 -8.88 -9.55
CA ASP A 67 16.26 -7.83 -9.10
C ASP A 67 15.47 -8.24 -7.85
N TYR A 68 15.11 -7.26 -7.02
CA TYR A 68 14.16 -7.45 -5.94
C TYR A 68 12.75 -7.25 -6.47
N VAL A 69 12.06 -8.36 -6.75
CA VAL A 69 10.80 -8.37 -7.51
C VAL A 69 9.54 -8.39 -6.64
N ALA A 70 9.67 -8.64 -5.34
CA ALA A 70 8.53 -8.70 -4.43
C ALA A 70 7.92 -7.31 -4.17
N PHE A 71 8.74 -6.25 -4.09
CA PHE A 71 8.19 -4.91 -3.89
C PHE A 71 7.69 -4.35 -5.22
N PRO A 72 6.46 -3.79 -5.30
CA PRO A 72 5.94 -3.32 -6.58
C PRO A 72 6.71 -2.15 -7.17
N SER A 73 7.05 -2.26 -8.45
CA SER A 73 7.76 -1.20 -9.14
C SER A 73 6.92 0.05 -9.26
N TRP A 74 5.59 -0.06 -9.41
CA TRP A 74 4.69 1.08 -9.40
C TRP A 74 3.66 0.97 -8.30
N ILE A 75 3.50 2.04 -7.52
CA ILE A 75 2.40 2.17 -6.55
C ILE A 75 1.72 3.52 -6.77
N LEU A 76 0.40 3.51 -6.86
CA LEU A 76 -0.43 4.70 -6.90
C LEU A 76 -1.52 4.62 -5.83
N ASN A 77 -1.56 5.61 -4.95
CA ASN A 77 -2.63 5.80 -3.97
C ASN A 77 -3.32 7.14 -4.26
N LEU A 78 -4.61 7.11 -4.55
CA LEU A 78 -5.44 8.28 -4.78
C LEU A 78 -6.52 8.34 -3.71
N GLU A 79 -6.78 9.52 -3.16
CA GLU A 79 -7.87 9.78 -2.23
C GLU A 79 -8.62 11.03 -2.68
N GLY A 80 -9.95 10.93 -2.73
CA GLY A 80 -10.86 12.04 -2.97
C GLY A 80 -11.90 12.11 -1.87
N GLY A 81 -12.00 13.25 -1.20
CA GLY A 81 -12.99 13.53 -0.16
C GLY A 81 -13.89 14.70 -0.54
N TYR A 82 -15.20 14.58 -0.34
CA TYR A 82 -16.14 15.68 -0.51
C TYR A 82 -16.97 15.90 0.74
N ARG A 83 -16.98 17.13 1.25
CA ARG A 83 -17.72 17.51 2.46
C ARG A 83 -19.05 18.18 2.14
N PHE A 84 -20.13 17.56 2.56
CA PHE A 84 -21.47 18.14 2.57
C PHE A 84 -21.66 18.96 3.85
N VAL A 85 -21.36 20.26 3.79
CA VAL A 85 -21.33 21.15 4.98
C VAL A 85 -22.67 21.18 5.71
N ASP A 86 -23.78 21.34 4.99
CA ASP A 86 -25.12 21.42 5.59
C ASP A 86 -25.55 20.13 6.31
N ALA A 87 -24.96 19.00 5.88
CA ALA A 87 -25.24 17.69 6.42
C ALA A 87 -24.14 17.21 7.37
N ASP A 88 -23.10 18.00 7.63
CA ASP A 88 -21.91 17.64 8.41
C ASP A 88 -21.41 16.22 8.10
N LEU A 89 -21.27 15.93 6.81
CA LEU A 89 -20.98 14.61 6.27
C LEU A 89 -19.82 14.70 5.28
N GLU A 90 -18.89 13.75 5.33
CA GLU A 90 -17.81 13.61 4.37
C GLU A 90 -17.89 12.24 3.69
N LEU A 91 -17.84 12.24 2.35
CA LEU A 91 -17.68 11.06 1.52
C LEU A 91 -16.22 10.98 1.09
N ILE A 92 -15.55 9.85 1.31
CA ILE A 92 -14.15 9.64 0.95
C ILE A 92 -14.06 8.39 0.08
N LEU A 93 -13.42 8.52 -1.09
CA LEU A 93 -13.09 7.42 -1.99
C LEU A 93 -11.58 7.27 -2.05
N LYS A 94 -11.07 6.05 -1.88
CA LYS A 94 -9.65 5.73 -2.00
C LYS A 94 -9.43 4.71 -3.10
N GLN A 95 -8.41 4.89 -3.92
CA GLN A 95 -7.96 3.93 -4.91
C GLN A 95 -6.49 3.60 -4.66
N ARG A 96 -6.17 2.31 -4.56
CA ARG A 96 -4.80 1.81 -4.56
C ARG A 96 -4.56 0.97 -5.81
N ILE A 97 -3.40 1.17 -6.42
CA ILE A 97 -2.92 0.41 -7.59
C ILE A 97 -1.49 -0.02 -7.30
N MET A 98 -1.16 -1.28 -7.57
CA MET A 98 0.22 -1.79 -7.56
C MET A 98 0.45 -2.59 -8.83
N LEU A 99 1.55 -2.32 -9.53
CA LEU A 99 1.86 -2.94 -10.82
C LEU A 99 3.30 -3.45 -10.81
N ASP A 100 3.56 -4.44 -11.66
CA ASP A 100 4.88 -4.99 -11.94
C ASP A 100 5.59 -5.47 -10.66
N TYR A 101 5.09 -6.59 -10.15
CA TYR A 101 5.62 -7.25 -8.96
C TYR A 101 5.40 -8.76 -9.03
N ALA A 102 6.13 -9.49 -8.20
CA ALA A 102 6.00 -10.93 -8.05
C ALA A 102 5.21 -11.29 -6.80
N GLU A 103 4.63 -12.49 -6.79
CA GLU A 103 3.90 -13.04 -5.64
C GLU A 103 4.77 -13.23 -4.39
N GLY A 104 6.09 -13.17 -4.54
CA GLY A 104 7.07 -13.24 -3.46
C GLY A 104 8.46 -12.84 -3.92
N ASP A 105 9.47 -13.16 -3.11
CA ASP A 105 10.87 -12.88 -3.41
C ASP A 105 11.65 -14.17 -3.74
N TYR A 106 12.88 -14.03 -4.21
CA TYR A 106 13.74 -15.17 -4.52
C TYR A 106 14.10 -15.97 -3.25
N LEU A 107 13.49 -17.15 -3.09
CA LEU A 107 13.97 -18.18 -2.15
C LEU A 107 14.89 -19.20 -2.84
N GLY A 108 15.63 -18.82 -3.88
CA GLY A 108 16.47 -19.76 -4.61
C GLY A 108 16.80 -19.24 -6.00
N ALA A 109 17.24 -20.14 -6.88
CA ALA A 109 17.59 -19.79 -8.25
C ALA A 109 16.36 -19.60 -9.17
N ALA A 110 15.19 -20.10 -8.76
CA ALA A 110 13.96 -19.93 -9.53
C ALA A 110 13.38 -18.54 -9.30
N LYS A 111 13.02 -17.86 -10.39
CA LYS A 111 12.27 -16.59 -10.34
C LYS A 111 10.85 -16.88 -9.83
N PRO A 112 10.33 -16.12 -8.85
CA PRO A 112 8.94 -16.24 -8.43
C PRO A 112 7.99 -15.81 -9.54
N ASP A 113 6.77 -16.33 -9.51
CA ASP A 113 5.75 -15.97 -10.48
C ASP A 113 5.34 -14.50 -10.33
N SER A 114 5.03 -13.86 -11.45
CA SER A 114 4.48 -12.51 -11.47
C SER A 114 3.08 -12.51 -10.86
N ALA A 115 2.80 -11.55 -10.00
CA ALA A 115 1.47 -11.33 -9.49
C ALA A 115 0.61 -10.59 -10.53
N ASP A 116 -0.71 -10.77 -10.44
CA ASP A 116 -1.65 -9.93 -11.16
C ASP A 116 -1.61 -8.48 -10.65
N ASP A 117 -1.99 -7.54 -11.51
CA ASP A 117 -2.07 -6.13 -11.13
C ASP A 117 -3.09 -5.92 -9.99
N TYR A 118 -2.66 -5.21 -8.95
CA TYR A 118 -3.48 -4.95 -7.76
C TYR A 118 -4.37 -3.73 -7.99
N TYR A 119 -5.66 -3.86 -7.76
CA TYR A 119 -6.60 -2.74 -7.74
C TYR A 119 -7.53 -2.84 -6.54
N ARG A 120 -7.59 -1.77 -5.74
CA ARG A 120 -8.53 -1.70 -4.62
C ARG A 120 -9.16 -0.34 -4.48
N THR A 121 -10.49 -0.34 -4.43
CA THR A 121 -11.30 0.84 -4.17
C THR A 121 -11.96 0.72 -2.80
N ASP A 122 -11.73 1.69 -1.93
CA ASP A 122 -12.36 1.78 -0.62
C ASP A 122 -13.28 3.02 -0.56
N LEU A 123 -14.38 2.91 0.17
CA LEU A 123 -15.34 3.98 0.38
C LEU A 123 -15.51 4.24 1.88
N SER A 124 -15.52 5.51 2.28
CA SER A 124 -15.82 5.90 3.65
C SER A 124 -16.86 7.00 3.68
N LEU A 125 -17.75 6.91 4.66
CA LEU A 125 -18.71 7.94 5.04
C LEU A 125 -18.41 8.32 6.48
N VAL A 126 -18.19 9.61 6.73
CA VAL A 126 -17.95 10.15 8.07
C VAL A 126 -18.99 11.21 8.36
N LYS A 127 -19.76 11.03 9.42
CA LYS A 127 -20.85 11.92 9.83
C LYS A 127 -20.50 12.53 11.18
N GLY A 128 -20.32 13.84 11.23
CA GLY A 128 -20.17 14.53 12.50
C GLY A 128 -21.46 14.46 13.32
N LEU A 129 -21.28 14.29 14.63
CA LEU A 129 -22.31 14.08 15.61
C LEU A 129 -22.28 15.22 16.63
N ASP A 130 -23.38 15.95 16.72
CA ASP A 130 -23.53 17.03 17.70
C ASP A 130 -24.57 16.57 18.74
N PHE A 131 -24.12 15.82 19.75
CA PHE A 131 -25.00 15.29 20.80
C PHE A 131 -24.51 15.65 22.20
N PHE A 132 -25.47 15.84 23.11
CA PHE A 132 -25.27 15.96 24.56
C PHE A 132 -24.53 17.19 25.11
N GLY A 133 -24.33 18.24 24.30
CA GLY A 133 -23.68 19.47 24.79
C GLY A 133 -22.26 19.23 25.32
N MET A 134 -21.64 18.11 24.91
CA MET A 134 -20.24 17.82 25.17
C MET A 134 -19.40 18.67 24.21
N SER A 135 -18.38 19.32 24.74
CA SER A 135 -17.36 19.98 23.92
C SER A 135 -16.43 18.92 23.35
N GLY A 136 -16.24 18.90 22.03
CA GLY A 136 -15.34 17.98 21.36
C GLY A 136 -15.76 17.67 19.92
N ASP A 137 -14.90 16.99 19.19
CA ASP A 137 -15.21 16.47 17.85
C ASP A 137 -15.67 15.01 17.97
N HIS A 138 -16.91 14.76 17.56
CA HIS A 138 -17.52 13.43 17.59
C HIS A 138 -17.99 13.04 16.20
N SER A 139 -17.78 11.78 15.81
CA SER A 139 -18.22 11.31 14.51
C SER A 139 -18.65 9.85 14.54
N ALA A 140 -19.61 9.52 13.69
CA ALA A 140 -19.85 8.16 13.25
C ALA A 140 -19.17 7.94 11.90
N PHE A 141 -18.63 6.73 11.69
CA PHE A 141 -18.09 6.36 10.39
C PHE A 141 -18.61 5.00 9.94
N LEU A 142 -18.70 4.87 8.62
CA LEU A 142 -18.89 3.63 7.90
C LEU A 142 -17.80 3.53 6.84
N GLN A 143 -17.10 2.40 6.78
CA GLN A 143 -16.05 2.16 5.82
C GLN A 143 -16.27 0.82 5.12
N VAL A 144 -16.37 0.87 3.80
CA VAL A 144 -16.39 -0.30 2.92
C VAL A 144 -15.01 -0.44 2.31
N TYR A 145 -14.34 -1.54 2.60
CA TYR A 145 -13.07 -1.91 1.99
C TYR A 145 -13.29 -2.81 0.79
N ASN A 146 -12.45 -2.66 -0.23
CA ASN A 146 -12.48 -3.47 -1.45
C ASN A 146 -13.90 -3.56 -2.03
N LEU A 147 -14.47 -2.39 -2.35
CA LEU A 147 -15.85 -2.19 -2.78
C LEU A 147 -16.27 -3.08 -3.97
N PHE A 148 -15.30 -3.44 -4.81
CA PHE A 148 -15.51 -4.29 -6.00
C PHE A 148 -15.08 -5.75 -5.80
N ASP A 149 -14.80 -6.15 -4.56
CA ASP A 149 -14.44 -7.52 -4.15
C ASP A 149 -13.36 -8.15 -5.05
N GLN A 150 -12.28 -7.42 -5.27
CA GLN A 150 -11.15 -7.87 -6.09
C GLN A 150 -10.31 -8.89 -5.32
N ASP A 151 -9.97 -10.01 -5.97
CA ASP A 151 -9.10 -11.07 -5.42
C ASP A 151 -7.62 -10.66 -5.54
N ASN A 152 -7.24 -9.66 -4.75
CA ASN A 152 -5.90 -9.10 -4.79
C ASN A 152 -4.87 -9.95 -4.04
N VAL A 153 -3.64 -10.01 -4.55
CA VAL A 153 -2.50 -10.67 -3.91
C VAL A 153 -1.46 -9.65 -3.46
N ILE A 154 -0.97 -9.81 -2.24
CA ILE A 154 0.18 -9.08 -1.68
C ILE A 154 1.40 -10.01 -1.71
N PRO A 155 2.59 -9.50 -2.08
CA PRO A 155 3.81 -10.30 -2.09
C PRO A 155 4.11 -10.95 -0.73
N SER A 156 4.46 -12.23 -0.76
CA SER A 156 4.96 -12.96 0.41
C SER A 156 6.48 -12.97 0.44
N LEU A 157 7.10 -12.24 1.37
CA LEU A 157 8.56 -12.31 1.58
C LEU A 157 9.03 -13.67 2.14
N TYR A 158 8.10 -14.47 2.67
CA TYR A 158 8.35 -15.87 3.06
C TYR A 158 7.94 -16.87 1.96
N ASN A 159 7.64 -16.36 0.75
CA ASN A 159 7.32 -17.11 -0.46
C ASN A 159 6.25 -18.20 -0.26
N SER A 160 5.15 -17.84 0.39
CA SER A 160 3.90 -18.55 0.20
C SER A 160 3.60 -18.57 -1.29
N GLU A 161 3.48 -19.76 -1.87
CA GLU A 161 3.07 -19.95 -3.26
C GLU A 161 1.70 -19.27 -3.46
N GLY A 162 1.53 -18.46 -4.53
CA GLY A 162 0.35 -17.63 -4.72
C GLY A 162 0.34 -16.31 -3.93
N GLY A 163 1.44 -15.99 -3.22
CA GLY A 163 1.53 -14.81 -2.35
C GLY A 163 0.60 -14.87 -1.14
N LEU A 164 0.20 -13.71 -0.63
CA LEU A 164 -0.79 -13.56 0.44
C LEU A 164 -2.05 -12.91 -0.11
N SER A 165 -3.20 -13.58 0.00
CA SER A 165 -4.47 -12.96 -0.35
C SER A 165 -4.72 -11.73 0.53
N ASP A 166 -5.00 -10.59 -0.10
CA ASP A 166 -5.55 -9.43 0.60
C ASP A 166 -7.01 -9.70 0.99
N ARG A 167 -7.56 -8.86 1.86
CA ARG A 167 -8.96 -8.93 2.23
C ARG A 167 -9.87 -8.71 1.02
N GLY A 168 -10.89 -9.55 0.89
CA GLY A 168 -12.07 -9.27 0.06
C GLY A 168 -12.89 -8.10 0.61
N ILE A 169 -14.11 -7.94 0.11
CA ILE A 169 -15.02 -6.89 0.58
C ILE A 169 -15.24 -6.98 2.10
N GLY A 170 -15.22 -5.83 2.77
CA GLY A 170 -15.50 -5.77 4.19
C GLY A 170 -16.07 -4.44 4.64
N LEU A 171 -16.71 -4.46 5.81
CA LEU A 171 -17.45 -3.32 6.36
C LEU A 171 -17.01 -3.07 7.80
N ASP A 172 -16.57 -1.85 8.08
CA ASP A 172 -16.31 -1.36 9.43
C ASP A 172 -17.31 -0.24 9.73
N VAL A 173 -17.83 -0.24 10.96
CA VAL A 173 -18.71 0.81 11.48
C VAL A 173 -18.23 1.17 12.87
N GLY A 174 -18.17 2.46 13.18
CA GLY A 174 -17.70 2.90 14.49
C GLY A 174 -18.06 4.33 14.83
N LEU A 175 -17.68 4.69 16.05
CA LEU A 175 -17.80 6.03 16.61
C LEU A 175 -16.41 6.51 17.06
N SER A 176 -16.09 7.77 16.81
CA SER A 176 -14.89 8.43 17.30
C SER A 176 -15.27 9.56 18.24
N PHE A 177 -14.56 9.67 19.35
CA PHE A 177 -14.76 10.70 20.38
C PHE A 177 -13.42 11.35 20.72
N GLU A 178 -13.35 12.66 20.55
CA GLU A 178 -12.25 13.50 21.03
C GLU A 178 -12.79 14.52 22.04
N TRP A 179 -12.10 14.70 23.17
CA TRP A 179 -12.49 15.55 24.32
C TRP A 179 -11.48 16.65 24.58
#